data_AF-W2FL73-F1
#
_entry.id   AF-W2FL73-F1
#
_cell.length_a   1.000
_cell.length_b   1.000
_cell.length_c   1.000
_cell.angle_alpha   90.00
_cell.angle_beta   90.00
_cell.angle_gamma   90.00
#
_symmetry.space_group_name_H-M   'P 1'
#
loop_
_entity.id
_entity.type
_entity.pdbx_description
1 polymer ?
#
loop_
_entity_poly.entity_id
_entity_poly.type
_entity_poly.pdbx_seq_one_letter_code
_entity_poly.pdbx_strand_id
1 'polypeptide(L)' 'MRHSRVREVMGLIQKVAEESPVFPAGVTKIYHLDLQTADKAFCTILETMLAKLYRDTIIALVSIERRRMINNVEPDLFC' A
#
# COMPACT_ATOMS: atom_id res chain seq x y z
N MET A 1 -4.48 -7.18 -22.65
CA MET A 1 -4.16 -6.15 -21.62
C MET A 1 -4.96 -6.26 -20.30
N ARG A 2 -6.21 -6.75 -20.27
CA ARG A 2 -6.95 -6.88 -18.98
C ARG A 2 -6.39 -7.96 -18.04
N HIS A 3 -5.90 -9.08 -18.58
CA HIS A 3 -5.38 -10.19 -17.77
C HIS A 3 -4.02 -9.91 -17.10
N SER A 4 -3.18 -9.03 -17.65
CA SER A 4 -1.87 -8.72 -17.05
C SER A 4 -2.02 -7.91 -15.75
N ARG A 5 -2.88 -6.89 -15.76
CA ARG A 5 -3.17 -6.06 -14.58
C ARG A 5 -3.81 -6.86 -13.46
N VAL A 6 -4.71 -7.79 -13.78
CA VAL A 6 -5.31 -8.70 -12.79
C VAL A 6 -4.25 -9.59 -12.14
N ARG A 7 -3.30 -10.13 -12.93
CA ARG A 7 -2.19 -10.94 -12.39
C ARG A 7 -1.30 -10.13 -11.45
N GLU A 8 -0.97 -8.89 -11.80
CA GLU A 8 -0.16 -7.99 -10.95
C GLU A 8 -0.86 -7.69 -9.63
N VAL A 9 -2.16 -7.33 -9.68
CA VAL A 9 -2.95 -7.06 -8.48
C VAL A 9 -3.02 -8.30 -7.59
N MET A 10 -3.28 -9.49 -8.16
CA MET A 10 -3.28 -10.74 -7.40
C MET A 10 -1.91 -11.04 -6.77
N GLY A 11 -0.81 -10.74 -7.47
CA GLY A 11 0.54 -10.89 -6.92
C GLY A 11 0.81 -9.95 -5.74
N LEU A 12 0.30 -8.71 -5.78
CA LEU A 12 0.41 -7.76 -4.67
C LEU A 12 -0.43 -8.19 -3.47
N ILE A 13 -1.65 -8.67 -3.71
CA ILE A 13 -2.53 -9.19 -2.66
C ILE A 13 -1.87 -10.37 -1.95
N GLN A 14 -1.29 -11.31 -2.71
CA GLN A 14 -0.57 -12.46 -2.14
C GLN A 14 0.61 -12.02 -1.27
N LYS A 15 1.43 -11.06 -1.72
CA LYS A 15 2.56 -10.53 -0.93
C LYS A 15 2.11 -9.92 0.39
N VAL A 16 1.05 -9.12 0.37
CA VAL A 16 0.53 -8.49 1.59
C VAL A 16 -0.09 -9.54 2.53
N ALA A 17 -0.69 -10.59 1.97
CA ALA A 17 -1.19 -11.71 2.75
C ALA A 17 -0.08 -12.52 3.42
N GLU A 18 1.10 -12.63 2.81
CA GLU A 18 2.27 -13.28 3.42
C GLU A 18 2.89 -12.45 4.56
N GLU A 19 2.80 -11.12 4.46
CA GLU A 19 3.27 -10.18 5.50
C GLU A 19 2.30 -10.03 6.69
N SER A 20 1.06 -10.52 6.56
CA SER A 20 -0.02 -10.27 7.52
C SER A 20 -0.62 -11.59 8.03
N PRO A 21 -0.98 -11.71 9.33
CA PRO A 21 -1.56 -12.93 9.88
C PRO A 21 -3.04 -13.11 9.50
N VAL A 22 -3.40 -12.80 8.26
CA VAL A 22 -4.77 -12.92 7.72
C VAL A 22 -5.14 -14.36 7.40
N PHE A 23 -4.17 -15.26 7.26
CA PHE A 23 -4.45 -16.68 7.04
C PHE A 23 -4.53 -17.48 8.34
N PRO A 24 -5.53 -18.37 8.46
CA PRO A 24 -5.52 -19.42 9.48
C PRO A 24 -4.26 -20.29 9.38
N ALA A 25 -3.87 -20.89 10.49
CA ALA A 25 -2.68 -21.75 10.55
C ALA A 25 -2.74 -22.87 9.50
N GLY A 26 -1.67 -23.01 8.72
CA GLY A 26 -1.55 -24.04 7.67
C GLY A 26 -2.15 -23.66 6.32
N VAL A 27 -2.81 -22.50 6.19
CA VAL A 27 -3.31 -22.00 4.90
C VAL A 27 -2.33 -21.02 4.29
N THR A 28 -1.95 -21.25 3.04
CA THR A 28 -0.97 -20.41 2.31
C THR A 28 -1.55 -19.66 1.12
N LYS A 29 -2.79 -19.98 0.71
CA LYS A 29 -3.43 -19.33 -0.44
C LYS A 29 -4.91 -19.05 -0.17
N ILE A 30 -5.35 -17.88 -0.63
CA ILE A 30 -6.70 -17.35 -0.38
C ILE A 30 -7.81 -18.29 -0.86
N TYR A 31 -7.63 -18.96 -2.00
CA TYR A 31 -8.67 -19.83 -2.56
C TYR A 31 -8.89 -21.14 -1.79
N HIS A 32 -8.04 -21.44 -0.78
CA HIS A 32 -8.26 -22.55 0.14
C HIS A 32 -9.16 -22.17 1.33
N LEU A 33 -9.52 -20.89 1.48
CA LEU A 33 -10.43 -20.42 2.51
C LEU A 33 -11.89 -20.62 2.08
N ASP A 34 -12.78 -20.78 3.06
CA ASP A 34 -14.21 -20.61 2.81
C ASP A 34 -14.50 -19.16 2.39
N LEU A 35 -15.62 -18.95 1.69
CA LEU A 35 -15.95 -17.66 1.09
C LEU A 35 -15.98 -16.52 2.12
N GLN A 36 -16.47 -16.77 3.34
CA GLN A 36 -16.59 -15.74 4.35
C GLN A 36 -15.21 -15.35 4.92
N THR A 37 -14.35 -16.33 5.16
CA THR A 37 -12.98 -16.07 5.60
C THR A 37 -12.14 -15.43 4.49
N ALA A 38 -12.33 -15.85 3.24
CA ALA A 38 -11.70 -15.24 2.08
C ALA A 38 -12.07 -13.76 1.96
N ASP A 39 -13.36 -13.42 2.08
CA ASP A 39 -13.85 -12.05 1.98
C ASP A 39 -13.26 -11.13 3.07
N LYS A 40 -13.22 -11.62 4.32
CA LYS A 40 -12.56 -10.92 5.44
C LYS A 40 -11.06 -10.72 5.22
N ALA A 41 -10.37 -11.75 4.75
CA ALA A 41 -8.95 -11.67 4.44
C ALA A 41 -8.69 -10.64 3.33
N PHE A 42 -9.50 -10.65 2.26
CA PHE A 42 -9.41 -9.66 1.18
C PHE A 42 -9.64 -8.23 1.68
N CYS A 43 -10.70 -7.98 2.46
CA CYS A 43 -10.96 -6.66 3.04
C CYS A 43 -9.76 -6.16 3.85
N THR A 44 -9.21 -7.02 4.70
CA THR A 44 -8.08 -6.68 5.58
C THR A 44 -6.81 -6.37 4.77
N ILE A 45 -6.53 -7.17 3.73
CA ILE A 45 -5.41 -6.94 2.81
C ILE A 45 -5.58 -5.61 2.07
N LEU A 46 -6.78 -5.33 1.55
CA LEU A 46 -7.07 -4.10 0.83
C LEU A 46 -6.93 -2.86 1.73
N GLU A 47 -7.47 -2.90 2.94
CA GLU A 47 -7.30 -1.84 3.94
C GLU A 47 -5.82 -1.59 4.26
N THR A 48 -5.04 -2.66 4.40
CA THR A 48 -3.59 -2.56 4.63
C THR A 48 -2.87 -1.91 3.45
N MET A 49 -3.21 -2.30 2.22
CA MET A 49 -2.66 -1.70 1.00
C MET A 49 -3.00 -0.21 0.90
N LEU A 50 -4.24 0.16 1.17
CA LEU A 50 -4.69 1.55 1.16
C LEU A 50 -4.00 2.37 2.26
N ALA A 51 -3.88 1.83 3.47
CA ALA A 51 -3.18 2.50 4.57
C ALA A 51 -1.71 2.77 4.25
N LYS A 52 -1.00 1.80 3.64
CA LYS A 52 0.37 2.00 3.14
C LYS A 52 0.39 3.09 2.06
N LEU A 53 -0.50 3.02 1.06
CA LEU A 53 -0.55 4.00 -0.03
C LEU A 53 -0.79 5.43 0.46
N TYR A 54 -1.77 5.64 1.34
CA TYR A 54 -2.07 6.97 1.87
C TYR A 54 -0.94 7.50 2.76
N ARG A 55 -0.33 6.64 3.58
CA ARG A 55 0.83 7.03 4.39
C ARG A 55 1.98 7.50 3.50
N ASP A 56 2.32 6.72 2.48
CA ASP A 56 3.42 7.04 1.56
C ASP A 56 3.14 8.32 0.77
N THR A 57 1.88 8.51 0.37
CA THR A 57 1.43 9.72 -0.33
C THR A 57 1.57 10.96 0.57
N ILE A 58 1.14 10.87 1.83
CA ILE A 58 1.29 11.96 2.80
C ILE A 58 2.76 12.28 3.03
N ILE A 59 3.62 11.27 3.20
CA ILE A 59 5.07 11.46 3.36
C ILE A 59 5.68 12.14 2.13
N ALA A 60 5.29 11.73 0.92
CA ALA A 60 5.76 12.32 -0.31
C ALA A 60 5.36 13.81 -0.41
N LEU A 61 4.10 14.13 -0.10
CA LEU A 61 3.60 15.51 -0.11
C LEU A 61 4.33 16.39 0.91
N VAL A 62 4.53 15.90 2.14
CA VAL A 62 5.30 16.63 3.17
C VAL A 62 6.75 16.84 2.72
N SER A 63 7.36 15.85 2.07
CA SER A 63 8.74 15.93 1.57
C SER A 63 8.89 16.92 0.40
N ILE A 64 7.85 17.09 -0.41
CA ILE A 64 7.79 18.10 -1.49
C ILE A 64 7.66 19.49 -0.87
N GLU A 65 6.76 19.66 0.10
CA GLU A 65 6.51 20.95 0.75
C GLU A 65 7.73 21.43 1.55
N ARG A 66 8.39 20.51 2.26
CA ARG A 66 9.66 20.79 2.95
C ARG A 66 10.75 21.26 1.99
N ARG A 67 10.85 20.65 0.79
CA ARG A 67 11.79 21.08 -0.25
C ARG A 67 11.45 22.46 -0.82
N ARG A 68 10.16 22.78 -1.01
CA ARG A 68 9.73 24.12 -1.42
C ARG A 68 10.11 25.19 -0.40
N MET A 69 9.88 24.91 0.89
CA MET A 69 10.25 25.85 1.96
C MET A 69 11.77 26.09 1.99
N ILE A 70 12.61 25.05 1.89
CA ILE A 70 14.07 25.21 1.86
C ILE A 70 14.52 26.04 0.65
N ASN A 71 13.94 25.79 -0.53
CA ASN A 71 14.32 26.48 -1.76
C ASN A 71 13.79 27.93 -1.83
N ASN A 72 12.85 28.32 -0.97
CA ASN A 72 12.29 29.67 -0.90
C ASN A 72 12.92 30.55 0.19
N VAL A 73 13.96 30.07 0.89
CA VAL A 73 14.55 30.81 2.04
C VAL A 73 15.71 31.73 1.67
N GLU A 74 16.27 31.75 0.45
CA GLU A 74 17.21 32.81 0.00
C GLU A 74 17.12 33.02 -1.53
N PRO A 75 16.95 34.27 -2.01
CA PRO A 75 18.05 35.25 -1.98
C PRO A 75 17.59 36.70 -1.75
N ASP A 76 17.32 37.12 -0.50
CA ASP A 76 17.05 38.54 -0.19
C ASP A 76 17.99 39.12 0.88
N LEU A 77 19.19 38.55 1.02
CA LEU A 77 20.20 39.01 2.00
C LEU A 77 21.60 39.19 1.38
N PHE A 78 21.67 39.79 0.20
CA PHE A 78 22.86 40.48 -0.30
C PHE A 78 22.44 41.67 -1.19
N CYS A 79 22.07 42.78 -0.55
CA CYS A 79 22.06 44.12 -1.14
C CYS A 79 22.51 45.11 -0.07
#